data_AF-A0A2I1GHI1-F1
#
_entry.id   AF-A0A2I1GHI1-F1
#
_cell.length_a   1.000
_cell.length_b   1.000
_cell.length_c   1.000
_cell.angle_alpha   90.00
_cell.angle_beta   90.00
_cell.angle_gamma   90.00
#
_symmetry.space_group_name_H-M   'P 1'
#
loop_
_entity.id
_entity.type
_entity.pdbx_description
1 polymer ?
#
loop_
_entity_poly.entity_id
_entity_poly.type
_entity_poly.pdbx_seq_one_letter_code
_entity_poly.pdbx_strand_id
1 'polypeptide(L)' 'GYREKQYESIMSFINKKNTLVILPTGSGKTLCWVVPALISEGLTVVFTPLKALIDDQIRELINIGI' A
#
# COMPACT_ATOMS: atom_id res chain seq x y z
N GLY A 1 -17.30 4.97 -3.48
CA GLY A 1 -16.52 5.80 -2.53
C GLY A 1 -15.08 5.30 -2.48
N TYR A 2 -14.08 6.15 -2.22
CA TYR A 2 -12.65 5.75 -2.28
C TYR A 2 -12.29 4.52 -1.43
N ARG A 3 -13.00 4.30 -0.31
CA ARG A 3 -12.81 3.16 0.60
C ARG A 3 -13.13 1.80 -0.02
N GLU A 4 -14.08 1.75 -0.96
CA GLU A 4 -14.50 0.51 -1.61
C GLU A 4 -13.39 -0.04 -2.51
N LYS A 5 -12.80 0.81 -3.36
CA LYS A 5 -11.67 0.43 -4.21
C LYS A 5 -10.41 0.06 -3.41
N GLN A 6 -10.18 0.71 -2.27
CA GLN A 6 -9.10 0.31 -1.36
C GLN A 6 -9.34 -1.09 -0.81
N TYR A 7 -10.54 -1.37 -0.33
CA TYR A 7 -10.91 -2.69 0.19
C TYR A 7 -10.74 -3.78 -0.88
N GLU A 8 -11.26 -3.57 -2.08
CA GLU A 8 -11.08 -4.50 -3.20
C GLU A 8 -9.61 -4.75 -3.53
N SER A 9 -8.78 -3.70 -3.54
CA SER A 9 -7.34 -3.80 -3.80
C SER A 9 -6.63 -4.62 -2.73
N ILE A 10 -6.92 -4.35 -1.45
CA ILE A 10 -6.35 -5.07 -0.30
C ILE A 10 -6.74 -6.54 -0.36
N MET A 11 -8.03 -6.84 -0.58
CA MET A 11 -8.51 -8.21 -0.70
C MET A 11 -7.89 -8.94 -1.88
N SER A 12 -7.68 -8.26 -3.01
CA SER A 12 -7.00 -8.85 -4.17
C SER A 12 -5.56 -9.25 -3.83
N PHE A 13 -4.83 -8.41 -3.10
CA PHE A 13 -3.46 -8.69 -2.66
C PHE A 13 -3.41 -9.85 -1.65
N ILE A 14 -4.28 -9.87 -0.63
CA ILE A 14 -4.35 -10.96 0.37
C ILE A 14 -4.63 -12.30 -0.32
N ASN A 15 -5.47 -12.30 -1.36
CA ASN A 15 -5.76 -13.47 -2.18
C ASN A 15 -4.66 -13.81 -3.21
N LYS A 16 -3.48 -13.19 -3.09
CA LYS A 16 -2.29 -13.43 -3.93
C LYS A 16 -2.56 -13.25 -5.43
N LYS A 17 -3.45 -12.31 -5.79
CA LYS A 17 -3.77 -12.00 -7.18
C LYS A 17 -2.88 -10.88 -7.72
N ASN A 18 -2.37 -11.05 -8.93
CA ASN A 18 -1.75 -9.97 -9.68
C ASN A 18 -2.80 -8.87 -9.97
N THR A 19 -2.56 -7.66 -9.47
CA THR A 19 -3.58 -6.61 -9.42
C THR A 19 -3.01 -5.28 -9.91
N LEU A 20 -3.70 -4.63 -10.85
CA LEU A 20 -3.44 -3.24 -11.24
C LEU A 20 -4.45 -2.33 -10.54
N VAL A 21 -3.96 -1.39 -9.75
CA VAL A 21 -4.80 -0.46 -8.99
C VAL A 21 -4.66 0.94 -9.56
N ILE A 22 -5.77 1.50 -10.05
CA ILE A 22 -5.85 2.88 -10.55
C ILE A 22 -6.68 3.72 -9.58
N LEU A 23 -5.98 4.61 -8.88
CA LEU A 23 -6.55 5.50 -7.89
C LEU A 23 -5.97 6.91 -8.11
N PRO A 24 -6.73 8.01 -7.88
CA PRO A 24 -6.22 9.37 -8.01
C PRO A 24 -5.21 9.70 -6.90
N THR A 25 -4.36 10.72 -7.08
CA THR A 25 -3.44 11.18 -6.02
C THR A 25 -4.21 11.59 -4.76
N GLY A 26 -3.63 11.38 -3.57
CA GLY A 26 -4.27 11.70 -2.29
C GLY A 26 -5.38 10.73 -1.83
N SER A 27 -5.74 9.73 -2.63
CA SER A 27 -6.80 8.75 -2.27
C SER A 27 -6.36 7.62 -1.34
N GLY A 28 -5.16 7.71 -0.75
CA GLY A 28 -4.66 6.70 0.19
C GLY A 28 -4.21 5.38 -0.46
N LYS A 29 -3.50 5.46 -1.59
CA LYS A 29 -2.92 4.28 -2.27
C LYS A 29 -1.94 3.51 -1.39
N THR A 30 -1.25 4.20 -0.49
CA THR A 30 -0.33 3.63 0.50
C THR A 30 -0.99 2.51 1.31
N LEU A 31 -2.23 2.73 1.75
CA LEU A 31 -2.99 1.76 2.52
C LEU A 31 -3.19 0.43 1.77
N CYS A 32 -3.32 0.48 0.44
CA CYS A 32 -3.57 -0.69 -0.39
C CYS A 32 -2.43 -1.71 -0.37
N TRP A 33 -1.21 -1.31 -0.01
CA TRP A 33 -0.07 -2.21 0.14
C TRP A 33 0.44 -2.33 1.58
N VAL A 34 0.27 -1.31 2.42
CA VAL A 34 0.66 -1.37 3.85
C VAL A 34 -0.16 -2.40 4.62
N VAL A 35 -1.49 -2.35 4.51
CA VAL A 35 -2.38 -3.28 5.22
C VAL A 35 -2.04 -4.73 4.89
N PRO A 36 -1.99 -5.14 3.61
CA PRO A 36 -1.65 -6.52 3.32
C PRO A 36 -0.22 -6.88 3.72
N ALA A 37 0.74 -5.94 3.68
CA ALA A 37 2.10 -6.20 4.14
C ALA A 37 2.19 -6.51 5.64
N LEU A 38 1.33 -5.90 6.46
CA LEU A 38 1.31 -6.12 7.91
C LEU A 38 0.65 -7.43 8.32
N ILE A 39 -0.36 -7.89 7.57
CA ILE A 39 -1.16 -9.07 7.94
C ILE A 39 -0.75 -10.35 7.21
N SER A 40 0.05 -10.23 6.15
CA SER A 40 0.57 -11.37 5.40
C SER A 40 1.90 -11.82 5.98
N GLU A 41 2.11 -13.13 6.08
CA GLU A 41 3.43 -13.66 6.43
C GLU A 41 4.44 -13.39 5.31
N GLY A 42 5.68 -13.08 5.69
CA GLY A 42 6.81 -12.89 4.78
C GLY A 42 7.22 -11.42 4.59
N LEU A 43 7.84 -11.13 3.44
CA LEU A 43 8.38 -9.81 3.10
C LEU A 43 7.61 -9.20 1.93
N THR A 44 7.13 -7.97 2.12
CA THR A 44 6.60 -7.14 1.02
C THR A 44 7.70 -6.22 0.51
N VAL A 45 7.93 -6.22 -0.80
CA VAL A 45 8.92 -5.34 -1.46
C VAL A 45 8.19 -4.28 -2.27
N VAL A 46 8.47 -3.00 -1.99
CA VAL A 46 7.87 -1.86 -2.68
C VAL A 46 8.92 -1.20 -3.58
N PHE A 47 8.64 -1.17 -4.87
CA PHE A 47 9.49 -0.47 -5.85
C PHE A 47 8.93 0.92 -6.11
N THR A 48 9.77 1.95 -5.99
CA THR A 48 9.39 3.34 -6.24
C THR A 48 10.46 4.05 -7.06
N PRO A 49 10.08 4.91 -8.02
CA PRO A 49 11.02 5.52 -8.95
C PRO A 49 11.85 6.67 -8.33
N LEU A 50 11.45 7.21 -7.16
CA LEU A 50 12.06 8.41 -6.59
C LEU A 50 12.48 8.19 -5.15
N LYS A 51 13.73 8.54 -4.82
CA LYS A 51 14.25 8.48 -3.44
C LYS A 51 13.44 9.34 -2.47
N ALA A 52 13.03 10.55 -2.88
CA ALA A 52 12.22 11.41 -2.05
C ALA A 52 10.89 10.74 -1.62
N LEU A 53 10.27 9.97 -2.51
CA LEU A 53 9.05 9.21 -2.18
C LEU A 53 9.33 8.07 -1.19
N ILE A 54 10.51 7.46 -1.23
CA ILE A 54 10.92 6.45 -0.24
C ILE A 54 10.98 7.11 1.14
N ASP A 55 11.69 8.25 1.23
CA ASP A 55 11.92 8.94 2.49
C ASP A 55 10.60 9.40 3.12
N ASP A 56 9.66 9.88 2.30
CA ASP A 56 8.33 10.28 2.75
C ASP A 56 7.49 9.09 3.25
N GLN A 57 7.50 7.97 2.53
CA GLN A 57 6.79 6.75 2.94
C GLN A 57 7.36 6.17 4.24
N ILE A 58 8.69 6.13 4.40
CA ILE A 58 9.33 5.67 5.63
C ILE A 58 8.92 6.54 6.81
N ARG A 59 8.95 7.88 6.66
CA ARG A 59 8.53 8.80 7.72
C ARG A 59 7.07 8.59 8.11
N GLU A 60 6.17 8.43 7.14
CA GLU A 60 4.76 8.16 7.41
C GLU A 60 4.56 6.86 8.21
N LEU A 61 5.25 5.79 7.84
CA LEU A 61 5.17 4.50 8.52
C LEU A 61 5.70 4.55 9.95
N ILE A 62 6.88 5.15 10.15
CA ILE A 62 7.48 5.32 11.49
C ILE A 62 6.56 6.16 12.38
N ASN A 63 5.94 7.22 11.85
CA ASN A 63 5.02 8.08 12.59
C ASN A 63 3.78 7.33 13.11
N ILE A 64 3.37 6.25 12.45
CA ILE A 64 2.24 5.40 12.87
C ILE A 64 2.68 4.15 13.63
N GLY A 65 3.96 4.03 13.97
CA GLY A 65 4.51 2.95 14.81
C GLY A 65 4.76 1.63 14.08
N ILE A 66 4.91 1.67 12.76
CA ILE A 66 5.34 0.53 11.94
C ILE A 66 6.86 0.54 11.81
#